data_AF-A0A7C8I426-F1
#
_entry.id   AF-A0A7C8I426-F1
#
_cell.length_a   1.000
_cell.length_b   1.000
_cell.length_c   1.000
_cell.angle_alpha   90.00
_cell.angle_beta   90.00
_cell.angle_gamma   90.00
#
_symmetry.space_group_name_H-M   'P 1'
#
loop_
_entity.id
_entity.type
_entity.pdbx_description
1 polymer ?
#
loop_
_entity_poly.entity_id
_entity_poly.type
_entity_poly.pdbx_seq_one_letter_code
_entity_poly.pdbx_strand_id
1 'polypeptide(L)'
;MSIPVNAIDAAVSPELSALIRKFVKSLDIEALPQEKHIPKSAIDAGNKAGGNTLGLESIDQMFRNVGIETAARFSTVGKANGSYLPFLYMNDATRDQSPLASYPAANIAKLKTIAQKYDPKGVFQKLQNDGFLLSKL
;
A
#
# COMPACT_ATOMS: atom_id res chain seq x y z
N MET A 1 -15.25 -2.64 -5.40
CA MET A 1 -16.34 -2.40 -4.43
C MET A 1 -16.25 -0.94 -4.02
N SER A 2 -17.02 -0.06 -4.66
CA SER A 2 -16.96 1.39 -4.42
C SER A 2 -17.57 1.71 -3.07
N ILE A 3 -16.79 2.30 -2.16
CA ILE A 3 -17.35 2.91 -0.95
C ILE A 3 -18.16 4.13 -1.42
N PRO A 4 -19.47 4.22 -1.12
CA PRO A 4 -20.24 5.40 -1.47
C PRO A 4 -19.67 6.61 -0.70
N VAL A 5 -19.38 7.69 -1.43
CA VAL A 5 -18.81 8.96 -0.93
C VAL A 5 -19.58 9.52 0.29
N ASN A 6 -20.84 9.12 0.42
CA ASN A 6 -21.80 9.49 1.44
C ASN A 6 -21.41 8.98 2.86
N ALA A 7 -20.51 8.01 2.97
CA ALA A 7 -20.07 7.47 4.27
C ALA A 7 -19.06 8.37 5.01
N ILE A 8 -18.37 9.27 4.29
CA ILE A 8 -17.35 10.17 4.88
C ILE A 8 -18.01 11.29 5.71
N ASP A 9 -19.22 11.72 5.33
CA ASP A 9 -19.92 12.82 6.01
C ASP A 9 -20.47 12.46 7.39
N ALA A 10 -20.64 11.17 7.68
CA ALA A 10 -21.21 10.71 8.94
C ALA A 10 -20.18 10.60 10.10
N ALA A 11 -18.88 10.66 9.81
CA ALA A 11 -17.82 10.36 10.78
C ALA A 11 -16.89 11.54 11.11
N VAL A 12 -17.06 12.70 10.45
CA VAL A 12 -16.06 13.77 10.45
C VAL A 12 -16.73 15.15 10.46
N SER A 13 -16.12 16.14 11.13
CA SER A 13 -16.66 17.50 11.19
C SER A 13 -16.83 18.12 9.79
N PRO A 14 -17.81 19.02 9.59
CA PRO A 14 -18.09 19.62 8.28
C PRO A 14 -16.88 20.31 7.64
N GLU A 15 -16.03 20.95 8.46
CA GLU A 15 -14.81 21.61 8.00
C GLU A 15 -13.77 20.63 7.45
N LEU A 16 -13.60 19.48 8.11
CA LEU A 16 -12.65 18.47 7.67
C LEU A 16 -13.17 17.71 6.43
N SER A 17 -14.48 17.50 6.31
CA SER A 17 -15.10 16.99 5.06
C SER A 17 -14.86 17.96 3.89
N ALA A 18 -15.02 19.26 4.11
CA ALA A 18 -14.76 20.27 3.08
C ALA A 18 -13.28 20.31 2.64
N LEU A 19 -12.35 20.18 3.59
CA LEU A 19 -10.92 20.14 3.31
C LEU A 19 -10.52 18.87 2.53
N ILE A 20 -11.04 17.71 2.92
CA ILE A 20 -10.82 16.44 2.22
C ILE A 20 -11.35 16.52 0.79
N ARG A 21 -12.55 17.07 0.58
CA ARG A 21 -13.12 17.25 -0.77
C ARG A 21 -12.28 18.19 -1.63
N LYS A 22 -11.77 19.28 -1.06
CA LYS A 22 -10.90 20.22 -1.78
C LYS A 22 -9.59 19.55 -2.20
N PHE A 23 -9.00 18.76 -1.30
CA PHE A 23 -7.79 17.98 -1.60
C PHE A 23 -8.05 16.92 -2.68
N VAL A 24 -9.11 16.11 -2.54
CA VAL A 24 -9.48 15.08 -3.53
C VAL A 24 -9.78 15.69 -4.90
N LYS A 25 -10.47 16.83 -4.98
CA LYS A 25 -10.70 17.55 -6.25
C LYS A 25 -9.44 18.15 -6.86
N SER A 26 -8.43 18.47 -6.05
CA SER A 26 -7.14 18.96 -6.55
C SER A 26 -6.24 17.85 -7.06
N LEU A 27 -6.54 16.60 -6.69
CA LEU A 27 -5.91 15.42 -7.24
C LEU A 27 -6.72 15.00 -8.46
N ASP A 28 -6.23 15.32 -9.65
CA ASP A 28 -6.84 15.01 -10.95
C ASP A 28 -6.80 13.48 -11.23
N ILE A 29 -7.52 12.69 -10.44
CA ILE A 29 -7.43 11.21 -10.38
C ILE A 29 -8.28 10.54 -11.46
N GLU A 30 -9.14 11.27 -12.17
CA GLU A 30 -10.00 10.73 -13.24
C GLU A 30 -9.21 10.23 -14.46
N ALA A 31 -7.90 10.53 -14.55
CA ALA A 31 -7.03 10.10 -15.64
C ALA A 31 -6.14 8.89 -15.32
N LEU A 32 -6.29 8.22 -14.17
CA LEU A 32 -5.49 7.03 -13.91
C LEU A 32 -5.97 5.89 -14.84
N PRO A 33 -5.12 5.43 -15.77
CA PRO A 33 -5.49 4.33 -16.65
C PRO A 33 -5.82 3.12 -15.76
N GLN A 34 -7.03 2.59 -15.93
CA GLN A 34 -7.39 1.27 -15.41
C GLN A 34 -6.23 0.32 -15.72
N GLU A 35 -5.74 -0.42 -14.73
CA GLU A 35 -4.62 -1.36 -14.88
C GLU A 35 -4.95 -2.40 -15.97
N LYS A 36 -4.64 -2.06 -17.22
CA LYS A 36 -4.72 -2.95 -18.36
C LYS A 36 -3.35 -3.57 -18.51
N HIS A 37 -3.32 -4.90 -18.56
CA HIS A 37 -2.11 -5.66 -18.81
C HIS A 37 -1.38 -5.10 -20.05
N ILE A 38 -0.14 -4.64 -19.86
CA ILE A 38 0.71 -4.17 -20.95
C ILE A 38 1.39 -5.40 -21.56
N PRO A 39 1.12 -5.74 -22.84
CA PRO A 39 1.68 -6.92 -23.45
C PRO A 39 3.20 -6.78 -23.62
N LYS A 40 3.94 -7.90 -23.49
CA LYS A 40 5.41 -7.94 -23.61
C LYS A 40 5.92 -7.34 -24.92
N SER A 41 5.18 -7.50 -26.02
CA SER A 41 5.52 -6.90 -27.32
C SER A 41 5.56 -5.37 -27.27
N ALA A 42 4.65 -4.74 -26.52
CA ALA A 42 4.67 -3.29 -26.32
C ALA A 42 5.89 -2.88 -25.49
N ILE A 43 6.26 -3.67 -24.47
CA ILE A 43 7.47 -3.47 -23.64
C ILE A 43 8.74 -3.52 -24.48
N ASP A 44 8.87 -4.56 -25.28
CA ASP A 44 10.03 -4.75 -26.13
C ASP A 44 10.11 -3.64 -27.21
N ALA A 45 8.98 -3.18 -27.74
CA ALA A 45 8.92 -2.07 -28.69
C ALA A 45 9.29 -0.72 -28.07
N GLY A 46 8.78 -0.41 -26.87
CA GLY A 46 9.15 0.80 -26.12
C GLY A 46 10.65 0.86 -25.85
N ASN A 47 11.19 -0.24 -25.32
CA ASN A 47 12.63 -0.36 -25.04
C ASN A 47 13.48 -0.19 -26.32
N LYS A 48 13.04 -0.77 -27.46
CA LYS A 48 13.74 -0.62 -28.75
C LYS A 48 13.68 0.80 -29.29
N ALA A 49 12.63 1.56 -28.99
CA ALA A 49 12.48 2.96 -29.36
C ALA A 49 13.23 3.93 -28.42
N GLY A 50 13.94 3.42 -27.40
CA GLY A 50 14.69 4.23 -26.44
C GLY A 50 13.86 4.84 -25.32
N GLY A 51 12.63 4.35 -25.10
CA GLY A 51 11.72 4.82 -24.05
C GLY A 51 11.03 3.68 -23.31
N ASN A 52 10.02 3.99 -22.48
CA ASN A 52 9.15 2.96 -21.89
C ASN A 52 7.83 2.84 -22.68
N THR A 53 7.05 1.79 -22.39
CA THR A 53 5.77 1.51 -23.06
C THR A 53 4.73 2.59 -22.97
N LEU A 54 4.85 3.46 -21.98
CA LEU A 54 3.90 4.51 -21.68
C LEU A 54 4.37 5.86 -22.20
N GLY A 55 5.54 5.93 -22.87
CA GLY A 55 6.14 7.17 -23.32
C GLY A 55 6.47 8.14 -22.20
N LEU A 56 6.58 7.65 -20.96
CA LEU A 56 6.82 8.50 -19.79
C LEU A 56 8.28 8.92 -19.75
N GLU A 57 8.52 10.18 -19.44
CA GLU A 57 9.86 10.66 -19.12
C GLU A 57 10.37 9.97 -17.85
N SER A 58 11.67 9.65 -17.83
CA SER A 58 12.33 9.04 -16.67
C SER A 58 12.62 10.11 -15.60
N ILE A 59 11.56 10.69 -15.05
CA ILE A 59 11.61 11.62 -13.92
C ILE A 59 11.21 10.89 -12.64
N ASP A 60 11.67 11.40 -11.49
CA ASP A 60 11.21 10.89 -10.20
C ASP A 60 9.70 11.13 -10.06
N GLN A 61 8.95 10.04 -10.11
CA GLN A 61 7.51 10.10 -9.87
C GLN A 61 7.25 10.34 -8.38
N MET A 62 6.97 11.60 -8.04
CA MET A 62 6.72 12.06 -6.67
C MET A 62 5.49 11.42 -6.01
N PHE A 63 4.64 10.71 -6.78
CA PHE A 63 3.44 10.04 -6.28
C PHE A 63 3.65 9.22 -5.01
N ARG A 64 4.79 8.50 -4.92
CA ARG A 64 5.11 7.73 -3.71
C ARG A 64 5.46 8.61 -2.52
N ASN A 65 6.21 9.69 -2.73
CA ASN A 65 6.64 10.59 -1.67
C ASN A 65 5.44 11.28 -1.03
N VAL A 66 4.45 11.68 -1.83
CA VAL A 66 3.20 12.27 -1.31
C VAL A 66 2.48 11.30 -0.36
N GLY A 67 2.40 10.01 -0.71
CA GLY A 67 1.80 8.99 0.15
C GLY A 67 2.55 8.83 1.49
N ILE A 68 3.88 8.72 1.42
CA ILE A 68 4.75 8.56 2.59
C ILE A 68 4.65 9.77 3.53
N GLU A 69 4.76 10.99 2.98
CA GLU A 69 4.69 12.22 3.76
C GLU A 69 3.32 12.42 4.42
N THR A 70 2.25 12.09 3.69
CA THR A 70 0.88 12.17 4.22
C THR A 70 0.68 11.20 5.38
N ALA A 71 1.13 9.95 5.24
CA ALA A 71 1.07 8.95 6.31
C ALA A 71 1.87 9.37 7.55
N ALA A 72 3.04 9.97 7.37
CA ALA A 72 3.84 10.53 8.45
C ALA A 72 3.10 11.68 9.17
N ARG A 73 2.44 12.57 8.41
CA ARG A 73 1.67 13.68 8.97
C ARG A 73 0.46 13.21 9.78
N PHE A 74 -0.29 12.23 9.29
CA PHE A 74 -1.38 11.61 10.04
C PHE A 74 -0.90 10.95 11.34
N SER A 75 0.25 10.27 11.29
CA SER A 75 0.86 9.68 12.48
C SER A 75 1.22 10.74 13.52
N THR A 76 1.81 11.86 13.11
CA THR A 76 2.16 12.98 14.01
C THR A 76 0.92 13.62 14.65
N VAL A 77 -0.08 13.96 13.83
CA VAL A 77 -1.33 14.58 14.33
C VAL A 77 -2.09 13.62 15.25
N GLY A 78 -2.18 12.34 14.88
CA GLY A 78 -2.83 11.33 15.71
C GLY A 78 -2.14 11.17 17.07
N LYS A 79 -0.80 11.21 17.11
CA LYS A 79 -0.04 11.11 18.38
C LYS A 79 -0.28 12.32 19.25
N ALA A 80 -0.28 13.52 18.67
CA ALA A 80 -0.56 14.77 19.39
C ALA A 80 -1.98 14.79 19.99
N ASN A 81 -2.95 14.24 19.27
CA ASN A 81 -4.36 14.23 19.68
C ASN A 81 -4.77 12.98 20.46
N GLY A 82 -3.84 12.05 20.74
CA GLY A 82 -4.12 10.79 21.45
C GLY A 82 -4.96 9.77 20.65
N SER A 83 -5.15 9.96 19.34
CA SER A 83 -5.92 9.07 18.47
C SER A 83 -5.07 8.11 17.63
N TYR A 84 -3.74 8.12 17.81
CA TYR A 84 -2.84 7.25 17.07
C TYR A 84 -2.95 5.79 17.51
N LEU A 85 -3.14 4.90 16.52
CA LEU A 85 -3.11 3.45 16.72
C LEU A 85 -1.80 2.89 16.17
N PRO A 86 -0.94 2.25 16.99
CA PRO A 86 0.32 1.65 16.54
C PRO A 86 0.13 0.33 15.78
N PHE A 87 -1.09 0.04 15.31
CA PHE A 87 -1.42 -1.19 14.60
C PHE A 87 -1.09 -1.07 13.11
N LEU A 88 -0.33 -2.04 12.58
CA LEU A 88 -0.02 -2.14 11.16
C LEU A 88 -0.87 -3.23 10.51
N TYR A 89 -1.78 -2.82 9.63
CA TYR A 89 -2.58 -3.76 8.86
C TYR A 89 -1.77 -4.28 7.67
N MET A 90 -1.53 -5.59 7.63
CA MET A 90 -0.60 -6.21 6.67
C MET A 90 -0.96 -5.96 5.20
N ASN A 91 -2.24 -5.85 4.86
CA ASN A 91 -2.66 -5.65 3.47
C ASN A 91 -2.42 -4.22 2.96
N ASP A 92 -2.29 -3.25 3.87
CA ASP A 92 -2.03 -1.83 3.55
C ASP A 92 -0.60 -1.42 3.94
N ALA A 93 0.21 -2.35 4.44
CA ALA A 93 1.57 -2.07 4.85
C ALA A 93 2.48 -1.90 3.64
N THR A 94 3.31 -0.86 3.68
CA THR A 94 4.34 -0.61 2.64
C THR A 94 5.55 -1.52 2.83
N ARG A 95 6.36 -1.69 1.78
CA ARG A 95 7.53 -2.59 1.73
C ARG A 95 8.59 -2.32 2.81
N ASP A 96 8.65 -1.09 3.32
CA ASP A 96 9.57 -0.63 4.38
C ASP A 96 8.99 -0.81 5.79
N GLN A 97 7.74 -1.26 5.91
CA GLN A 97 7.13 -1.64 7.18
C GLN A 97 7.30 -3.13 7.45
N SER A 98 7.07 -3.54 8.70
CA SER A 98 7.16 -4.94 9.13
C SER A 98 5.95 -5.31 9.98
N PRO A 99 4.76 -5.48 9.37
CA PRO A 99 3.52 -5.78 10.09
C PRO A 99 3.61 -7.08 10.89
N LEU A 100 4.25 -8.13 10.38
CA LEU A 100 4.40 -9.38 11.11
C LEU A 100 5.30 -9.26 12.35
N ALA A 101 6.27 -8.32 12.34
CA ALA A 101 7.13 -8.05 13.49
C ALA A 101 6.38 -7.32 14.63
N SER A 102 5.21 -6.73 14.34
CA SER A 102 4.35 -6.13 15.38
C SER A 102 3.60 -7.19 16.20
N TYR A 103 3.59 -8.45 15.77
CA TYR A 103 2.86 -9.50 16.47
C TYR A 103 3.63 -9.97 17.70
N PRO A 104 2.95 -10.32 18.80
CA PRO A 104 3.60 -10.92 19.96
C PRO A 104 4.41 -12.17 19.57
N ALA A 105 5.56 -12.36 20.21
CA ALA A 105 6.46 -13.48 19.91
C ALA A 105 5.75 -14.85 20.01
N ALA A 106 4.82 -15.00 20.96
CA ALA A 106 4.01 -16.21 21.10
C ALA A 106 3.14 -16.50 19.86
N ASN A 107 2.60 -15.46 19.22
CA ASN A 107 1.81 -15.60 18.00
C ASN A 107 2.70 -15.99 16.82
N ILE A 108 3.87 -15.36 16.70
CA ILE A 108 4.85 -15.71 15.65
C ILE A 108 5.30 -17.16 15.80
N ALA A 109 5.61 -17.62 17.02
CA ALA A 109 5.96 -19.01 17.29
C ALA A 109 4.83 -19.97 16.89
N LYS A 110 3.58 -19.66 17.27
CA LYS A 110 2.40 -20.44 16.88
C LYS A 110 2.23 -20.52 15.37
N LEU A 111 2.41 -19.40 14.65
CA LEU A 111 2.37 -19.36 13.19
C LEU A 111 3.46 -20.22 12.56
N LYS A 112 4.69 -20.17 13.09
CA LYS A 112 5.81 -21.03 12.63
C LYS A 112 5.48 -22.52 12.84
N THR A 113 4.92 -22.90 13.98
CA THR A 113 4.47 -24.29 14.24
C THR A 113 3.36 -24.74 13.28
N ILE A 114 2.36 -23.88 13.03
CA ILE A 114 1.26 -24.18 12.10
C ILE A 114 1.79 -24.33 10.67
N ALA A 115 2.69 -23.43 10.24
CA ALA A 115 3.31 -23.50 8.92
C ALA A 115 4.09 -24.82 8.73
N GLN A 116 4.86 -25.25 9.73
CA GLN A 116 5.56 -26.53 9.68
C GLN A 116 4.62 -27.74 9.60
N LYS A 117 3.46 -27.67 10.26
CA LYS A 117 2.47 -28.76 10.26
C LYS A 117 1.78 -28.90 8.90
N TYR A 118 1.39 -27.81 8.26
CA TYR A 118 0.52 -27.83 7.08
C TYR A 118 1.25 -27.53 5.77
N ASP A 119 2.37 -26.80 5.80
CA ASP A 119 3.23 -26.53 4.65
C ASP A 119 4.71 -26.84 4.98
N PRO A 120 5.05 -28.12 5.27
CA PRO A 120 6.42 -28.50 5.64
C PRO A 120 7.43 -28.24 4.51
N LYS A 121 6.97 -28.16 3.26
CA LYS A 121 7.83 -27.84 2.10
C LYS A 121 8.00 -26.34 1.89
N GLY A 122 7.26 -25.50 2.62
CA GLY A 122 7.27 -24.05 2.52
C GLY A 122 6.85 -23.55 1.14
N VAL A 123 5.93 -24.23 0.47
CA VAL A 123 5.47 -23.90 -0.89
C VAL A 123 4.96 -22.46 -0.92
N PHE A 124 4.17 -22.02 0.05
CA PHE A 124 3.63 -20.66 0.09
C PHE A 124 4.71 -19.63 0.45
N GLN A 125 5.71 -20.01 1.24
CA GLN A 125 6.83 -19.12 1.55
C GLN A 125 7.80 -18.98 0.37
N LYS A 126 7.90 -19.98 -0.50
CA LYS A 126 8.80 -19.98 -1.66
C LYS A 126 8.17 -19.37 -2.90
N LEU A 127 6.94 -19.75 -3.24
CA LEU A 127 6.31 -19.38 -4.51
C LEU A 127 5.66 -18.00 -4.50
N GLN A 128 5.38 -17.42 -3.34
CA GLN A 128 4.86 -16.05 -3.24
C GLN A 128 5.89 -15.01 -3.70
N ASN A 129 7.19 -15.36 -3.73
CA ASN A 129 8.37 -14.55 -4.08
C ASN A 129 8.61 -13.31 -3.20
N ASP A 130 7.56 -12.58 -2.78
CA ASP A 130 7.72 -11.36 -2.00
C ASP A 130 6.55 -11.06 -1.04
N GLY A 131 6.66 -9.94 -0.31
CA GLY A 131 5.75 -9.52 0.74
C GLY A 131 6.21 -9.93 2.13
N PHE A 132 5.28 -9.89 3.08
CA PHE A 132 5.53 -10.19 4.49
C PHE A 132 5.45 -11.70 4.72
N LEU A 133 6.60 -12.37 4.63
CA LEU A 133 6.72 -13.82 4.77
C LEU A 133 7.22 -14.19 6.17
N LEU A 134 6.67 -15.27 6.73
CA LEU A 134 7.14 -15.83 8.01
C LEU A 134 8.58 -16.34 7.93
N SER A 135 9.06 -16.71 6.73
CA SER A 135 10.45 -17.09 6.49
C SER A 135 11.43 -15.92 6.47
N LYS A 136 10.93 -14.68 6.35
CA LYS A 136 11.71 -13.44 6.40
C LYS A 136 11.73 -12.81 7.79
N LEU A 137 11.09 -13.45 8.78
CA LEU A 137 11.03 -13.06 10.19
C LEU A 137 12.03 -13.83 11.06
#